data_AF-A0A7K0DUQ0-F1
#
_entry.id   AF-A0A7K0DUQ0-F1
#
_cell.length_a   1.000
_cell.length_b   1.000
_cell.length_c   1.000
_cell.angle_alpha   90.00
_cell.angle_beta   90.00
_cell.angle_gamma   90.00
#
_symmetry.space_group_name_H-M   'P 1'
#
loop_
_entity.id
_entity.type
_entity.pdbx_description
1 polymer ?
#
loop_
_entity_poly.entity_id
_entity_poly.type
_entity_poly.pdbx_seq_one_letter_code
_entity_poly.pdbx_strand_id
1 'polypeptide(L)'
;MKFFLDENLDQTLPKHLESIFTSKKREQPHEFIGVKNIDAKGVADVALFPLAAQARVNVFVTGDINQMKRPLERRACRDAGLHWLGVHLETKARGYHVLAGPAAALIHGLPFVLDRLEQSTQPQLFLLRKLERNFTQAFKLTEDL
;
A
#
# COMPACT_ATOMS: atom_id res chain seq x y z
N MET A 1 -0.09 13.51 -2.52
CA MET A 1 0.78 12.44 -3.11
C MET A 1 -0.08 11.38 -3.78
N LYS A 2 0.42 10.76 -4.84
CA LYS A 2 -0.25 9.66 -5.55
C LYS A 2 0.35 8.30 -5.17
N PHE A 3 -0.51 7.38 -4.77
CA PHE A 3 -0.20 6.01 -4.36
C PHE A 3 -0.67 5.03 -5.43
N PHE A 4 0.18 4.09 -5.80
CA PHE A 4 -0.15 2.98 -6.69
C PHE A 4 -0.19 1.68 -5.90
N LEU A 5 -1.29 0.94 -6.00
CA LEU A 5 -1.46 -0.37 -5.40
C LEU A 5 -1.24 -1.46 -6.46
N ASP A 6 -0.24 -2.29 -6.20
CA ASP A 6 0.18 -3.42 -7.03
C ASP A 6 -0.90 -4.51 -7.12
N GLU A 7 -0.84 -5.37 -8.15
CA GLU A 7 -1.87 -6.37 -8.46
C GLU A 7 -2.06 -7.43 -7.38
N ASN A 8 -1.04 -7.65 -6.55
CA ASN A 8 -1.10 -8.58 -5.42
C ASN A 8 -1.90 -8.03 -4.22
N LEU A 9 -2.34 -6.77 -4.27
CA LEU A 9 -3.30 -6.18 -3.34
C LEU A 9 -4.70 -6.18 -3.94
N ASP A 10 -5.71 -6.15 -3.07
CA ASP A 10 -7.09 -6.05 -3.53
C ASP A 10 -7.33 -4.70 -4.25
N GLN A 11 -7.71 -4.77 -5.52
CA GLN A 11 -7.85 -3.60 -6.39
C GLN A 11 -9.10 -2.73 -6.08
N THR A 12 -9.90 -3.10 -5.08
CA THR A 12 -10.97 -2.24 -4.53
C THR A 12 -10.44 -1.30 -3.44
N LEU A 13 -9.30 -1.62 -2.81
CA LEU A 13 -8.70 -0.80 -1.75
C LEU A 13 -8.44 0.66 -2.12
N PRO A 14 -7.98 1.03 -3.34
CA PRO A 14 -7.73 2.43 -3.67
C PRO A 14 -8.91 3.34 -3.37
N LYS A 15 -10.14 2.93 -3.74
CA LYS A 15 -11.37 3.70 -3.49
C LYS A 15 -11.67 3.86 -2.00
N HIS A 16 -11.42 2.82 -1.21
CA HIS A 16 -11.63 2.87 0.24
C HIS A 16 -10.60 3.76 0.93
N LEU A 17 -9.33 3.65 0.55
CA LEU A 17 -8.27 4.51 1.08
C LEU A 17 -8.51 5.96 0.71
N GLU A 18 -8.91 6.23 -0.53
CA GLU A 18 -9.30 7.57 -0.98
C GLU A 18 -10.40 8.16 -0.09
N SER A 19 -11.46 7.40 0.24
CA SER A 19 -12.52 7.91 1.13
C SER A 19 -12.04 8.32 2.54
N ILE A 20 -10.94 7.73 3.02
CA ILE A 20 -10.38 7.98 4.36
C ILE A 20 -9.36 9.11 4.31
N PHE A 21 -8.48 9.11 3.30
CA PHE A 21 -7.30 9.98 3.22
C PHE A 21 -7.51 11.24 2.36
N THR A 22 -8.69 11.42 1.76
CA THR A 22 -9.07 12.61 0.96
C THR A 22 -9.81 13.67 1.79
N SER A 23 -9.68 13.64 3.13
CA SER A 23 -10.29 14.61 4.04
C SER A 23 -10.01 16.06 3.65
N LYS A 24 -11.07 16.90 3.63
CA LYS A 24 -11.08 18.35 3.31
C LYS A 24 -10.14 19.22 4.16
N LYS A 25 -9.43 18.65 5.13
CA LYS A 25 -8.48 19.36 6.01
C LYS A 25 -7.08 19.49 5.41
N ARG A 26 -6.77 18.83 4.28
CA ARG A 26 -5.49 18.99 3.57
C ARG A 26 -5.66 19.88 2.34
N GLU A 27 -4.69 20.74 2.08
CA GLU A 27 -4.62 21.58 0.88
C GLU A 27 -4.48 20.75 -0.40
N GLN A 28 -3.84 19.58 -0.31
CA GLN A 28 -3.73 18.62 -1.40
C GLN A 28 -4.13 17.22 -0.94
N PRO A 29 -5.18 16.62 -1.53
CA PRO A 29 -5.60 15.27 -1.18
C PRO A 29 -4.59 14.23 -1.67
N HIS A 30 -4.54 13.07 -0.99
CA HIS A 30 -3.83 11.91 -1.49
C HIS A 30 -4.70 11.18 -2.52
N GLU A 31 -4.09 10.74 -3.61
CA GLU A 31 -4.75 9.97 -4.66
C GLU A 31 -4.30 8.50 -4.55
N PHE A 32 -5.22 7.57 -4.69
CA PHE A 32 -4.92 6.13 -4.67
C PHE A 32 -5.41 5.51 -5.97
N ILE A 33 -4.52 4.84 -6.68
CA ILE A 33 -4.81 4.19 -7.95
C ILE A 33 -4.36 2.73 -7.92
N GLY A 34 -4.92 1.90 -8.80
CA GLY A 34 -4.53 0.51 -9.00
C GLY A 34 -4.05 0.25 -10.42
N VAL A 35 -3.82 -1.02 -10.74
CA VAL A 35 -3.23 -1.47 -12.00
C VAL A 35 -4.03 -1.06 -13.24
N LYS A 36 -5.37 -0.99 -13.11
CA LYS A 36 -6.28 -0.60 -14.19
C LYS A 36 -6.18 0.88 -14.56
N ASN A 37 -5.70 1.73 -13.65
CA ASN A 37 -5.61 3.17 -13.89
C ASN A 37 -4.43 3.54 -14.80
N ILE A 38 -3.47 2.64 -14.98
CA ILE A 38 -2.26 2.84 -15.80
C ILE A 38 -2.04 1.68 -16.78
N ASP A 39 -3.09 0.89 -17.05
CA ASP A 39 -3.07 -0.28 -17.95
C ASP A 39 -1.93 -1.28 -17.70
N ALA A 40 -1.52 -1.44 -16.43
CA ALA A 40 -0.31 -2.19 -16.08
C ALA A 40 -0.58 -3.60 -15.53
N LYS A 41 -1.73 -4.19 -15.88
CA LYS A 41 -2.10 -5.54 -15.43
C LYS A 41 -1.15 -6.58 -16.03
N GLY A 42 -0.54 -7.43 -15.19
CA GLY A 42 0.40 -8.47 -15.61
C GLY A 42 1.75 -7.94 -16.13
N VAL A 43 2.05 -6.66 -15.91
CA VAL A 43 3.37 -6.09 -16.23
C VAL A 43 4.34 -6.47 -15.13
N ALA A 44 5.52 -6.98 -15.50
CA ALA A 44 6.56 -7.35 -14.54
C ALA A 44 7.07 -6.12 -13.76
N ASP A 45 7.39 -6.31 -12.47
CA ASP A 45 7.76 -5.25 -11.52
C ASP A 45 8.81 -4.24 -12.06
N VAL A 46 9.88 -4.74 -12.68
CA VAL A 46 10.95 -3.89 -13.23
C VAL A 46 10.43 -2.94 -14.32
N ALA A 47 9.48 -3.40 -15.15
CA ALA A 47 8.83 -2.59 -16.18
C ALA A 47 7.66 -1.75 -15.62
N LEU A 48 7.10 -2.16 -14.49
CA LEU A 48 5.99 -1.49 -13.83
C LEU A 48 6.42 -0.18 -13.14
N PHE A 49 7.61 -0.14 -12.53
CA PHE A 49 8.08 1.08 -11.84
C PHE A 49 8.19 2.30 -12.78
N PRO A 50 8.78 2.22 -13.99
CA PRO A 50 8.77 3.34 -14.94
C PRO A 50 7.36 3.79 -15.34
N LEU A 51 6.42 2.87 -15.55
CA LEU A 51 5.03 3.22 -15.89
C LEU A 51 4.35 3.97 -14.74
N ALA A 52 4.54 3.51 -13.51
CA ALA A 52 4.04 4.21 -12.32
C ALA A 52 4.65 5.62 -12.22
N ALA A 53 5.95 5.77 -12.43
CA ALA A 53 6.62 7.08 -12.43
C ALA A 53 6.08 8.01 -13.54
N GLN A 54 5.84 7.49 -14.75
CA GLN A 54 5.21 8.25 -15.85
C GLN A 54 3.80 8.74 -15.48
N ALA A 55 3.04 7.94 -14.73
CA ALA A 55 1.74 8.32 -14.18
C ALA A 55 1.81 9.28 -12.97
N ARG A 56 3.01 9.80 -12.67
CA ARG A 56 3.33 10.67 -11.53
C ARG A 56 2.99 10.04 -10.18
N VAL A 57 3.10 8.71 -10.08
CA VAL A 57 3.03 8.02 -8.81
C VAL A 57 4.22 8.42 -7.96
N ASN A 58 3.98 8.66 -6.67
CA ASN A 58 5.04 8.93 -5.71
C ASN A 58 5.37 7.67 -4.88
N VAL A 59 4.36 6.86 -4.57
CA VAL A 59 4.50 5.72 -3.67
C VAL A 59 3.96 4.45 -4.32
N PHE A 60 4.79 3.42 -4.39
CA PHE A 60 4.45 2.09 -4.83
C PHE A 60 4.12 1.21 -3.62
N VAL A 61 2.91 0.66 -3.57
CA VAL A 61 2.39 -0.14 -2.47
C VAL A 61 2.21 -1.58 -2.93
N THR A 62 2.80 -2.54 -2.21
CA THR A 62 2.79 -3.95 -2.62
C THR A 62 2.77 -4.92 -1.44
N GLY A 63 2.20 -6.09 -1.68
CA GLY A 63 2.25 -7.25 -0.80
C GLY A 63 3.50 -8.12 -0.97
N ASP A 64 4.26 -7.97 -2.06
CA ASP A 64 5.48 -8.74 -2.30
C ASP A 64 6.67 -8.12 -1.57
N ILE A 65 6.79 -8.48 -0.28
CA ILE A 65 7.90 -8.05 0.57
C ILE A 65 9.28 -8.53 0.09
N ASN A 66 9.34 -9.52 -0.81
CA ASN A 66 10.60 -10.04 -1.32
C ASN A 66 11.15 -9.20 -2.48
N GLN A 67 10.38 -8.28 -3.06
CA GLN A 67 10.88 -7.38 -4.11
C GLN A 67 12.15 -6.64 -3.67
N MET A 68 12.21 -6.24 -2.39
CA MET A 68 13.36 -5.51 -1.85
C MET A 68 14.59 -6.37 -1.59
N LYS A 69 14.46 -7.69 -1.67
CA LYS A 69 15.59 -8.63 -1.67
C LYS A 69 16.13 -8.88 -3.07
N ARG A 70 15.38 -8.53 -4.13
CA ARG A 70 15.77 -8.70 -5.53
C ARG A 70 16.51 -7.44 -5.99
N PRO A 71 17.82 -7.51 -6.26
CA PRO A 71 18.62 -6.30 -6.53
C PRO A 71 18.15 -5.48 -7.74
N LEU A 72 17.64 -6.16 -8.77
CA LEU A 72 17.15 -5.51 -10.00
C LEU A 72 15.89 -4.68 -9.73
N GLU A 73 14.89 -5.24 -9.04
CA GLU A 73 13.65 -4.54 -8.72
C GLU A 73 13.90 -3.38 -7.75
N ARG A 74 14.72 -3.59 -6.72
CA ARG A 74 15.10 -2.51 -5.78
C ARG A 74 15.80 -1.36 -6.50
N ARG A 75 16.67 -1.66 -7.47
CA ARG A 75 17.33 -0.64 -8.29
C ARG A 75 16.32 0.08 -9.18
N ALA A 76 15.47 -0.65 -9.89
CA ALA A 76 14.46 -0.09 -10.77
C ALA A 76 13.48 0.84 -10.03
N CYS A 77 13.04 0.46 -8.83
CA CYS A 77 12.19 1.30 -7.98
C CYS A 77 12.87 2.61 -7.59
N ARG A 78 14.16 2.55 -7.20
CA ARG A 78 14.97 3.73 -6.87
C ARG A 78 15.20 4.62 -8.09
N ASP A 79 15.57 4.04 -9.23
CA ASP A 79 15.85 4.76 -10.47
C ASP A 79 14.57 5.44 -11.01
N ALA A 80 13.40 4.85 -10.76
CA ALA A 80 12.09 5.44 -11.04
C ALA A 80 11.68 6.55 -10.05
N GLY A 81 12.47 6.81 -9.00
CA GLY A 81 12.20 7.85 -8.02
C GLY A 81 11.03 7.54 -7.07
N LEU A 82 10.61 6.28 -6.96
CA LEU A 82 9.43 5.88 -6.20
C LEU A 82 9.77 5.56 -4.75
N HIS A 83 8.93 6.01 -3.81
CA HIS A 83 8.91 5.41 -2.49
C HIS A 83 8.27 4.02 -2.57
N TRP A 84 8.73 3.11 -1.72
CA TRP A 84 8.20 1.75 -1.64
C TRP A 84 7.58 1.51 -0.27
N LEU A 85 6.35 0.99 -0.28
CA LEU A 85 5.56 0.69 0.90
C LEU A 85 5.09 -0.76 0.87
N GLY A 86 5.74 -1.60 1.68
CA GLY A 86 5.39 -3.00 1.84
C GLY A 86 4.26 -3.20 2.83
N VAL A 87 3.32 -4.06 2.48
CA VAL A 87 2.21 -4.49 3.33
C VAL A 87 2.28 -6.00 3.51
N HIS A 88 2.25 -6.49 4.75
CA HIS A 88 2.23 -7.93 4.98
C HIS A 88 0.89 -8.55 4.54
N LEU A 89 0.96 -9.48 3.60
CA LEU A 89 -0.16 -10.37 3.26
C LEU A 89 -0.16 -11.60 4.18
N GLU A 90 -1.30 -11.89 4.79
CA GLU A 90 -1.47 -13.10 5.58
C GLU A 90 -1.78 -14.28 4.65
N THR A 91 -0.82 -15.18 4.46
CA THR A 91 -0.93 -16.34 3.55
C THR A 91 -2.05 -17.31 3.94
N LYS A 92 -2.48 -17.31 5.21
CA LYS A 92 -3.56 -18.17 5.73
C LYS A 92 -4.91 -17.46 5.87
N ALA A 93 -5.02 -16.18 5.53
CA ALA A 93 -6.29 -15.48 5.60
C ALA A 93 -7.30 -16.04 4.58
N ARG A 94 -8.59 -16.01 4.95
CA ARG A 94 -9.69 -16.52 4.10
C ARG A 94 -10.87 -15.55 4.13
N GLY A 95 -11.61 -15.47 3.03
CA GLY A 95 -12.76 -14.58 2.90
C GLY A 95 -12.39 -13.12 3.14
N TYR A 96 -13.24 -12.38 3.87
CA TYR A 96 -13.06 -10.95 4.15
C TYR A 96 -11.73 -10.62 4.84
N HIS A 97 -11.12 -11.60 5.51
CA HIS A 97 -9.85 -11.41 6.19
C HIS A 97 -8.67 -11.14 5.26
N VAL A 98 -8.73 -11.59 4.01
CA VAL A 98 -7.70 -11.34 2.99
C VAL A 98 -7.60 -9.83 2.71
N LEU A 99 -8.73 -9.13 2.71
CA LEU A 99 -8.83 -7.69 2.53
C LEU A 99 -8.57 -6.92 3.84
N ALA A 100 -9.20 -7.37 4.93
CA ALA A 100 -9.22 -6.62 6.20
C ALA A 100 -7.83 -6.42 6.80
N GLY A 101 -6.92 -7.40 6.67
CA GLY A 101 -5.55 -7.28 7.19
C GLY A 101 -4.76 -6.15 6.51
N PRO A 102 -4.54 -6.22 5.19
CA PRO A 102 -3.88 -5.16 4.42
C PRO A 102 -4.57 -3.80 4.56
N ALA A 103 -5.91 -3.76 4.53
CA ALA A 103 -6.68 -2.54 4.74
C ALA A 103 -6.36 -1.91 6.11
N ALA A 104 -6.43 -2.68 7.18
CA ALA A 104 -6.14 -2.20 8.53
C ALA A 104 -4.68 -1.72 8.66
N ALA A 105 -3.73 -2.46 8.10
CA ALA A 105 -2.33 -2.07 8.12
C ALA A 105 -2.11 -0.72 7.42
N LEU A 106 -2.72 -0.53 6.25
CA LEU A 106 -2.65 0.74 5.51
C LEU A 106 -3.35 1.87 6.27
N ILE A 107 -4.59 1.67 6.72
CA ILE A 107 -5.36 2.70 7.44
C ILE A 107 -4.63 3.16 8.70
N HIS A 108 -4.08 2.22 9.49
CA HIS A 108 -3.34 2.56 10.71
C HIS A 108 -1.92 3.07 10.43
N GLY A 109 -1.21 2.47 9.48
CA GLY A 109 0.21 2.73 9.25
C GLY A 109 0.48 3.97 8.42
N LEU A 110 -0.38 4.26 7.44
CA LEU A 110 -0.15 5.32 6.47
C LEU A 110 -0.03 6.71 7.11
N PRO A 111 -0.83 7.12 8.11
CA PRO A 111 -0.65 8.40 8.80
C PRO A 111 0.79 8.66 9.28
N PHE A 112 1.45 7.65 9.85
CA PHE A 112 2.82 7.77 10.37
C PHE A 112 3.88 7.83 9.26
N VAL A 113 3.59 7.19 8.13
CA VAL A 113 4.50 7.14 6.98
C VAL A 113 4.38 8.43 6.15
N LEU A 114 3.17 9.01 6.06
CA LEU A 114 2.91 10.22 5.28
C LEU A 114 3.80 11.40 5.69
N ASP A 115 3.91 11.67 6.99
CA ASP A 115 4.75 12.78 7.50
C ASP A 115 6.21 12.63 7.07
N ARG A 116 6.71 11.39 6.99
CA ARG A 116 8.07 11.09 6.53
C ARG A 116 8.21 11.18 5.02
N LEU A 117 7.21 10.71 4.28
CA LEU A 117 7.19 10.77 2.81
C LEU A 117 7.17 12.21 2.30
N GLU A 118 6.34 13.07 2.89
CA GLU A 118 6.18 14.47 2.49
C GLU A 118 7.46 15.30 2.68
N GLN A 119 8.32 14.90 3.63
CA GLN A 119 9.59 15.58 3.92
C GLN A 119 10.77 14.98 3.15
N SER A 120 10.58 13.87 2.44
CA SER A 120 11.68 13.15 1.81
C SER A 120 12.00 13.68 0.42
N THR A 121 13.28 13.97 0.18
CA THR A 121 13.79 14.35 -1.15
C THR A 121 14.33 13.16 -1.95
N GLN A 122 14.33 11.97 -1.35
CA GLN A 122 14.87 10.74 -1.94
C GLN A 122 13.89 9.58 -1.78
N PRO A 123 13.93 8.56 -2.67
CA PRO A 123 13.19 7.31 -2.47
C PRO A 123 13.41 6.70 -1.09
N GLN A 124 12.32 6.31 -0.42
CA GLN A 124 12.33 5.71 0.92
C GLN A 124 11.63 4.37 0.89
N LEU A 125 12.01 3.51 1.84
CA LEU A 125 11.51 2.15 1.98
C LEU A 125 10.82 2.02 3.33
N PHE A 126 9.54 1.67 3.31
CA PHE A 126 8.76 1.39 4.50
C PHE A 126 8.16 0.01 4.41
N LEU A 127 8.25 -0.77 5.49
CA LEU A 127 7.53 -2.02 5.65
C LEU A 127 6.57 -1.83 6.82
N LEU A 128 5.26 -1.85 6.53
CA LEU A 128 4.25 -1.74 7.58
C LEU A 128 4.30 -3.00 8.44
N ARG A 129 4.26 -2.82 9.76
CA ARG A 129 4.25 -3.95 10.69
C ARG A 129 2.99 -4.79 10.47
N LYS A 130 3.16 -6.11 10.59
CA LYS A 130 2.02 -7.02 10.63
C LYS A 130 1.18 -6.67 11.86
N LEU A 131 -0.09 -6.35 11.64
CA LEU A 131 -1.05 -6.29 12.74
C LEU A 131 -1.32 -7.75 13.14
N GLU A 132 -0.63 -8.22 14.19
CA GLU A 132 -0.79 -9.60 14.66
C GLU A 132 -2.25 -9.86 15.04
N ARG A 133 -2.77 -10.98 14.54
CA ARG A 133 -4.08 -11.50 14.92
C ARG A 133 -4.03 -12.51 16.07
N ASN A 134 -2.86 -12.69 16.70
CA ASN A 134 -2.69 -13.78 17.67
C ASN A 134 -3.68 -13.71 18.83
N PHE A 135 -4.30 -12.56 19.11
CA PHE A 135 -5.46 -12.45 19.98
C PHE A 135 -6.34 -11.30 19.52
N THR A 136 -7.55 -11.57 19.05
CA THR A 136 -8.81 -10.86 19.40
C THR A 136 -9.91 -11.25 18.40
N GLN A 137 -10.89 -12.02 18.86
CA GLN A 137 -12.26 -11.58 18.60
C GLN A 137 -12.26 -10.11 19.03
N ALA A 138 -12.38 -9.16 18.10
CA ALA A 138 -12.46 -7.71 18.42
C ALA A 138 -13.77 -7.36 19.15
N PHE A 139 -14.44 -8.38 19.66
CA PHE A 139 -15.69 -8.39 20.33
C PHE A 139 -15.55 -9.38 21.49
N LYS A 140 -16.18 -9.07 22.61
CA LYS A 140 -16.46 -10.02 23.66
C LYS A 140 -17.88 -10.50 23.43
N LEU A 141 -18.11 -11.81 23.37
CA LEU A 141 -19.48 -12.33 23.43
C LEU A 141 -20.03 -11.99 24.83
N THR A 142 -21.06 -11.16 24.88
CA THR A 142 -21.78 -10.82 26.11
C THR A 142 -23.08 -11.60 26.10
N GLU A 143 -23.34 -12.37 27.16
CA GLU A 143 -24.50 -13.27 27.25
C GLU A 143 -25.80 -12.55 27.66
N ASP A 144 -25.73 -11.26 28.00
CA ASP A 144 -26.88 -10.46 28.40
C ASP A 144 -27.40 -9.64 27.20
N LEU A 145 -28.60 -9.98 26.74
CA LEU A 145 -29.51 -9.12 25.95
C LEU A 145 -30.73 -8.76 26.81
#